data_AF-A0A835JBJ3-F1
#
_entry.id   AF-A0A835JBJ3-F1
#
_cell.length_a   1.000
_cell.length_b   1.000
_cell.length_c   1.000
_cell.angle_alpha   90.00
_cell.angle_beta   90.00
_cell.angle_gamma   90.00
#
_symmetry.space_group_name_H-M   'P 1'
#
loop_
_entity.id
_entity.type
_entity.pdbx_description
1 polymer ?
#
loop_
_entity_poly.entity_id
_entity_poly.type
_entity_poly.pdbx_seq_one_letter_code
_entity_poly.pdbx_strand_id
1 'polypeptide(L)'
;MLKYFKATTNYTLTHHFAQNPYPTIVLALLPKMFRQPPPLDSRSSCFVGSLDHQFISQSMETISLKAVVDKKSNRVAFVESDEFFVDILFSFLTMPTGTIIHLLSSLSPKNGIGCMNNLYKSVENTDFMYFRTEACKDMLLLPHNAAAAYCKSLKLKIDDFDALRFFCCESPSCTSSGFKLWSHYKNLYCRCGLPMNRIVNLSCKAPSNSGSDARNRGVFVKGLTRFVVSDNFQVIPASTSAIISILTKLGVMDTNTIEERTFDIGVTEVLKLLKCSLVSKTPLTEVLLAREEVPELRNEDSLQRISLTHEILEHHSERNGETSVRLVVCKSKKVVCYAEASKDFVDLLFSFLTIPLGYLMNEMHGGLSKGCISHLYSSVTDLDAKKYLKSNDIKEILLNPKIAPGSGYKNQPLGVKEAAVDNQQYYYNSSSQELAIKTEIEPKMVSAFAPAFAPARTFPISITMDPKSPYKKNTSGGGFLLDPAMFTVSDDLVVTPISPFSGLSLLEKFKISFNDIYVCEVQVGKEEASRTNYFLHSLISHYIQL
;
A
#
# COMPACT_ATOMS: atom_id res chain seq x y z
N MET A 1 49.45 -6.45 -29.46
CA MET A 1 49.98 -6.17 -28.11
C MET A 1 49.88 -7.49 -27.33
N LEU A 2 50.86 -8.40 -27.27
CA LEU A 2 52.29 -8.25 -26.97
C LEU A 2 52.51 -7.37 -25.73
N LYS A 3 53.09 -8.01 -24.69
CA LYS A 3 53.89 -7.45 -23.57
C LYS A 3 53.09 -6.71 -22.47
N TYR A 4 53.33 -6.86 -21.15
CA TYR A 4 54.50 -7.28 -20.38
C TYR A 4 54.09 -7.67 -18.91
N PHE A 5 54.63 -8.80 -18.42
CA PHE A 5 55.15 -9.21 -17.08
C PHE A 5 54.34 -9.08 -15.76
N LYS A 6 54.17 -10.15 -14.94
CA LYS A 6 55.11 -10.96 -14.05
C LYS A 6 55.36 -10.24 -12.70
N ALA A 7 55.40 -10.86 -11.51
CA ALA A 7 55.74 -12.24 -11.16
C ALA A 7 55.33 -12.62 -9.70
N THR A 8 55.10 -13.93 -9.48
CA THR A 8 55.53 -14.83 -8.35
C THR A 8 55.26 -14.44 -6.88
N THR A 9 54.74 -15.33 -6.03
CA THR A 9 55.40 -16.60 -5.63
C THR A 9 54.46 -17.77 -5.29
N ASN A 10 54.96 -18.96 -5.67
CA ASN A 10 54.48 -20.33 -5.45
C ASN A 10 54.40 -20.76 -3.98
N TYR A 11 53.54 -21.75 -3.66
CA TYR A 11 53.97 -23.07 -3.16
C TYR A 11 52.93 -24.17 -3.47
N THR A 12 53.47 -25.31 -3.87
CA THR A 12 52.97 -26.60 -4.38
C THR A 12 52.18 -27.44 -3.35
N LEU A 13 51.04 -28.09 -3.68
CA LEU A 13 50.81 -29.36 -4.43
C LEU A 13 50.98 -30.63 -3.57
N THR A 14 49.88 -31.41 -3.38
CA THR A 14 49.73 -32.90 -3.50
C THR A 14 48.42 -33.36 -2.83
N HIS A 15 47.39 -33.82 -3.57
CA HIS A 15 47.10 -35.18 -4.07
C HIS A 15 46.49 -36.16 -3.04
N HIS A 16 45.20 -36.50 -3.17
CA HIS A 16 44.64 -37.84 -3.54
C HIS A 16 43.20 -38.12 -3.05
N PHE A 17 42.32 -38.35 -4.03
CA PHE A 17 41.24 -39.36 -4.15
C PHE A 17 40.67 -40.12 -2.93
N ALA A 18 39.33 -40.09 -2.79
CA ALA A 18 38.39 -41.23 -2.99
C ALA A 18 37.29 -41.41 -1.92
N GLN A 19 36.04 -41.47 -2.43
CA GLN A 19 34.93 -42.37 -2.04
C GLN A 19 34.09 -42.10 -0.76
N ASN A 20 32.82 -41.76 -1.02
CA ASN A 20 31.58 -42.02 -0.26
C ASN A 20 31.49 -43.48 0.31
N PRO A 21 30.57 -43.86 1.24
CA PRO A 21 29.24 -43.28 1.54
C PRO A 21 28.81 -43.23 3.03
N TYR A 22 27.66 -42.60 3.31
CA TYR A 22 26.88 -42.65 4.57
C TYR A 22 26.51 -44.08 5.02
N PRO A 23 26.25 -44.37 6.32
CA PRO A 23 24.88 -44.27 6.86
C PRO A 23 24.70 -43.95 8.37
N THR A 24 23.56 -43.30 8.67
CA THR A 24 22.65 -43.52 9.82
C THR A 24 23.04 -43.16 11.28
N ILE A 25 22.35 -42.12 11.78
CA ILE A 25 21.61 -41.97 13.06
C ILE A 25 22.12 -42.71 14.32
N VAL A 26 22.51 -41.95 15.35
CA VAL A 26 22.20 -42.24 16.77
C VAL A 26 22.04 -40.93 17.57
N LEU A 27 20.87 -40.75 18.19
CA LEU A 27 20.59 -39.82 19.30
C LEU A 27 21.43 -40.18 20.53
N ALA A 28 22.01 -39.19 21.23
CA ALA A 28 21.98 -39.11 22.71
C ALA A 28 22.87 -37.99 23.30
N LEU A 29 22.21 -37.18 24.14
CA LEU A 29 22.70 -36.68 25.45
C LEU A 29 23.73 -35.52 25.50
N LEU A 30 23.19 -34.34 25.82
CA LEU A 30 23.86 -33.27 26.59
C LEU A 30 24.39 -33.81 27.94
N PRO A 31 25.42 -33.18 28.51
CA PRO A 31 25.11 -32.29 29.63
C PRO A 31 25.85 -30.94 29.61
N LYS A 32 25.10 -29.95 30.12
CA LYS A 32 25.47 -28.59 30.50
C LYS A 32 26.83 -28.49 31.21
N MET A 33 27.64 -27.51 30.81
CA MET A 33 28.52 -26.80 31.74
C MET A 33 28.33 -25.29 31.57
N PHE A 34 27.68 -24.70 32.58
CA PHE A 34 27.65 -23.27 32.84
C PHE A 34 29.07 -22.75 33.12
N ARG A 35 29.47 -21.67 32.45
CA ARG A 35 30.44 -20.71 33.00
C ARG A 35 29.94 -19.29 32.70
N GLN A 36 29.92 -18.48 33.76
CA GLN A 36 29.50 -17.08 33.79
C GLN A 36 30.40 -16.20 32.91
N PRO A 37 29.89 -15.09 32.33
CA PRO A 37 30.73 -14.10 31.66
C PRO A 37 31.36 -13.10 32.66
N PRO A 38 32.56 -12.57 32.38
CA PRO A 38 33.20 -11.52 33.17
C PRO A 38 32.62 -10.12 32.86
N PRO A 39 32.87 -9.09 33.70
CA PRO A 39 32.11 -7.85 33.69
C PRO A 39 32.54 -6.88 32.58
N LEU A 40 31.60 -6.00 32.22
CA LEU A 40 31.74 -4.92 31.25
C LEU A 40 32.89 -3.97 31.61
N ASP A 41 33.67 -3.61 30.59
CA ASP A 41 34.41 -2.36 30.59
C ASP A 41 34.24 -1.60 29.28
N SER A 42 34.32 -0.29 29.41
CA SER A 42 33.83 0.72 28.48
C SER A 42 34.81 1.06 27.34
N ARG A 43 34.29 1.20 26.11
CA ARG A 43 34.62 2.17 25.04
C ARG A 43 34.62 1.56 23.62
N SER A 44 33.70 2.09 22.81
CA SER A 44 33.78 2.32 21.35
C SER A 44 34.25 1.19 20.42
N SER A 45 33.33 0.63 19.62
CA SER A 45 33.39 0.71 18.15
C SER A 45 32.27 -0.10 17.48
N CYS A 46 31.56 0.56 16.55
CA CYS A 46 30.97 0.01 15.33
C CYS A 46 30.00 -1.19 15.46
N PHE A 47 28.72 -0.89 15.66
CA PHE A 47 27.65 -1.81 15.25
C PHE A 47 27.31 -1.59 13.77
N VAL A 48 27.69 -2.57 12.96
CA VAL A 48 27.03 -2.85 11.68
C VAL A 48 25.62 -3.34 12.04
N GLY A 49 24.61 -2.51 11.75
CA GLY A 49 23.21 -2.86 12.00
C GLY A 49 22.78 -3.99 11.08
N SER A 50 22.75 -5.20 11.63
CA SER A 50 21.96 -6.32 11.09
C SER A 50 20.48 -5.96 11.15
N LEU A 51 19.74 -6.27 10.08
CA LEU A 51 18.29 -6.17 10.00
C LEU A 51 17.66 -7.11 11.04
N ASP A 52 17.38 -6.61 12.23
CA ASP A 52 16.54 -7.31 13.20
C ASP A 52 15.07 -7.03 12.87
N HIS A 53 14.40 -8.07 12.37
CA HIS A 53 12.94 -8.17 12.32
C HIS A 53 12.39 -7.97 13.74
N GLN A 54 11.86 -6.77 14.01
CA GLN A 54 11.16 -6.47 15.24
C GLN A 54 9.85 -7.26 15.26
N PHE A 55 9.78 -8.27 16.12
CA PHE A 55 8.57 -9.01 16.42
C PHE A 55 7.51 -8.06 17.00
N ILE A 56 6.36 -8.05 16.36
CA ILE A 56 5.19 -7.21 16.62
C ILE A 56 4.58 -7.56 17.99
N SER A 57 4.59 -6.63 18.94
CA SER A 57 3.69 -6.68 20.10
C SER A 57 2.43 -5.86 19.81
N GLN A 58 1.54 -6.38 18.96
CA GLN A 58 0.22 -5.77 18.72
C GLN A 58 -0.68 -6.03 19.93
N SER A 59 -1.32 -4.99 20.43
CA SER A 59 -2.36 -5.07 21.46
C SER A 59 -3.50 -6.00 21.02
N MET A 60 -3.99 -6.85 21.92
CA MET A 60 -5.12 -7.77 21.70
C MET A 60 -6.48 -7.06 21.67
N GLU A 61 -6.59 -5.96 20.94
CA GLU A 61 -7.86 -5.25 20.77
C GLU A 61 -8.72 -6.03 19.78
N THR A 62 -9.99 -6.27 20.13
CA THR A 62 -10.93 -7.02 19.30
C THR A 62 -12.29 -6.32 19.23
N ILE A 63 -13.07 -6.65 18.20
CA ILE A 63 -14.47 -6.27 18.03
C ILE A 63 -15.33 -7.52 18.08
N SER A 64 -16.32 -7.53 18.96
CA SER A 64 -17.30 -8.60 19.02
C SER A 64 -18.42 -8.33 18.01
N LEU A 65 -18.64 -9.26 17.08
CA LEU A 65 -19.66 -9.18 16.03
C LEU A 65 -20.69 -10.29 16.19
N LYS A 66 -21.97 -9.93 16.08
CA LYS A 66 -23.08 -10.88 16.01
C LYS A 66 -23.40 -11.19 14.56
N ALA A 67 -23.31 -12.45 14.20
CA ALA A 67 -23.64 -12.96 12.88
C ALA A 67 -24.89 -13.83 12.93
N VAL A 68 -25.72 -13.72 11.91
CA VAL A 68 -26.79 -14.69 11.63
C VAL A 68 -26.27 -15.64 10.56
N VAL A 69 -26.27 -16.94 10.88
CA VAL A 69 -25.75 -18.01 10.02
C VAL A 69 -26.92 -18.87 9.56
N ASP A 70 -27.03 -19.12 8.25
CA ASP A 70 -27.91 -20.16 7.72
C ASP A 70 -27.25 -21.53 7.92
N LYS A 71 -27.85 -22.36 8.76
CA LYS A 71 -27.36 -23.70 9.08
C LYS A 71 -27.41 -24.64 7.89
N LYS A 72 -28.35 -24.44 6.95
CA LYS A 72 -28.52 -25.34 5.80
C LYS A 72 -27.36 -25.20 4.82
N SER A 73 -26.97 -23.96 4.51
CA SER A 73 -25.86 -23.68 3.59
C SER A 73 -24.51 -23.48 4.28
N ASN A 74 -24.49 -23.41 5.62
CA ASN A 74 -23.32 -23.03 6.43
C ASN A 74 -22.70 -21.70 5.96
N ARG A 75 -23.55 -20.70 5.73
CA ARG A 75 -23.17 -19.38 5.26
C ARG A 75 -23.62 -18.31 6.22
N VAL A 76 -22.80 -17.27 6.39
CA VAL A 76 -23.21 -16.05 7.06
C VAL A 76 -24.26 -15.38 6.18
N ALA A 77 -25.44 -15.11 6.72
CA ALA A 77 -26.45 -14.32 6.03
C ALA A 77 -26.11 -12.83 6.13
N PHE A 78 -25.86 -12.37 7.35
CA PHE A 78 -25.40 -11.02 7.66
C PHE A 78 -24.77 -10.95 9.05
N VAL A 79 -24.07 -9.86 9.32
CA VAL A 79 -23.66 -9.44 10.67
C VAL A 79 -24.38 -8.16 11.06
N GLU A 80 -24.82 -8.09 12.30
CA GLU A 80 -25.25 -6.84 12.91
C GLU A 80 -24.01 -6.13 13.48
N SER A 81 -23.82 -4.88 13.09
CA SER A 81 -22.64 -4.09 13.41
C SER A 81 -23.00 -2.70 13.91
N ASP A 82 -22.14 -2.17 14.76
CA ASP A 82 -22.09 -0.75 15.10
C ASP A 82 -21.15 0.02 14.18
N GLU A 83 -20.83 1.26 14.55
CA GLU A 83 -19.93 2.12 13.81
C GLU A 83 -18.52 1.53 13.63
N PHE A 84 -18.00 0.76 14.58
CA PHE A 84 -16.58 0.41 14.61
C PHE A 84 -16.18 -0.54 13.49
N PHE A 85 -16.98 -1.57 13.24
CA PHE A 85 -16.69 -2.52 12.17
C PHE A 85 -17.05 -1.96 10.79
N VAL A 86 -18.10 -1.15 10.67
CA VAL A 86 -18.41 -0.45 9.41
C VAL A 86 -17.31 0.54 9.03
N ASP A 87 -16.76 1.28 10.00
CA ASP A 87 -15.66 2.20 9.75
C ASP A 87 -14.39 1.47 9.28
N ILE A 88 -14.12 0.27 9.81
CA ILE A 88 -13.04 -0.60 9.36
C ILE A 88 -13.25 -1.06 7.91
N LEU A 89 -14.47 -1.47 7.56
CA LEU A 89 -14.74 -1.85 6.17
C LEU A 89 -14.55 -0.64 5.26
N PHE A 90 -15.16 0.51 5.58
CA PHE A 90 -15.03 1.73 4.78
C PHE A 90 -13.59 2.25 4.69
N SER A 91 -12.73 2.01 5.69
CA SER A 91 -11.32 2.39 5.59
C SER A 91 -10.61 1.68 4.44
N PHE A 92 -11.02 0.48 4.03
CA PHE A 92 -10.45 -0.24 2.88
C PHE A 92 -10.47 0.60 1.60
N LEU A 93 -11.54 1.38 1.39
CA LEU A 93 -11.69 2.26 0.21
C LEU A 93 -10.65 3.39 0.20
N THR A 94 -10.14 3.79 1.37
CA THR A 94 -9.13 4.87 1.47
C THR A 94 -7.69 4.38 1.32
N MET A 95 -7.46 3.07 1.35
CA MET A 95 -6.12 2.50 1.39
C MET A 95 -5.47 2.47 0.00
N PRO A 96 -4.24 3.00 -0.14
CA PRO A 96 -3.44 2.82 -1.35
C PRO A 96 -3.17 1.34 -1.67
N THR A 97 -3.09 1.03 -2.95
CA THR A 97 -2.83 -0.32 -3.44
C THR A 97 -1.53 -0.93 -2.88
N GLY A 98 -0.43 -0.17 -2.88
CA GLY A 98 0.86 -0.61 -2.35
C GLY A 98 0.78 -0.96 -0.87
N THR A 99 0.03 -0.18 -0.10
CA THR A 99 -0.21 -0.42 1.33
C THR A 99 -0.97 -1.73 1.55
N ILE A 100 -1.99 -2.00 0.73
CA ILE A 100 -2.74 -3.26 0.80
C ILE A 100 -1.83 -4.45 0.51
N ILE A 101 -1.03 -4.38 -0.55
CA ILE A 101 -0.10 -5.46 -0.91
C ILE A 101 0.91 -5.71 0.21
N HIS A 102 1.47 -4.64 0.80
CA HIS A 102 2.35 -4.72 1.95
C HIS A 102 1.71 -5.41 3.16
N LEU A 103 0.50 -5.00 3.53
CA LEU A 103 -0.21 -5.56 4.68
C LEU A 103 -0.63 -7.02 4.47
N LEU A 104 -0.85 -7.43 3.23
CA LEU A 104 -1.20 -8.80 2.93
C LEU A 104 0.02 -9.70 2.80
N SER A 105 1.16 -9.18 2.35
CA SER A 105 2.42 -9.93 2.34
C SER A 105 2.96 -10.19 3.75
N SER A 106 2.67 -9.30 4.71
CA SER A 106 3.01 -9.50 6.12
C SER A 106 2.20 -10.61 6.80
N LEU A 107 0.97 -10.90 6.34
CA LEU A 107 0.21 -12.07 6.78
C LEU A 107 0.88 -13.39 6.36
N SER A 108 1.40 -13.45 5.13
CA SER A 108 2.21 -14.56 4.63
C SER A 108 2.82 -14.22 3.27
N PRO A 109 4.05 -14.67 2.96
CA PRO A 109 4.69 -14.43 1.65
C PRO A 109 3.90 -14.95 0.44
N LYS A 110 2.98 -15.90 0.65
CA LYS A 110 2.11 -16.47 -0.40
C LYS A 110 0.82 -15.67 -0.61
N ASN A 111 0.53 -14.66 0.22
CA ASN A 111 -0.75 -13.95 0.24
C ASN A 111 -0.80 -12.73 -0.69
N GLY A 112 0.16 -12.58 -1.60
CA GLY A 112 0.14 -11.53 -2.63
C GLY A 112 -1.12 -11.63 -3.51
N ILE A 113 -1.59 -10.49 -4.01
CA ILE A 113 -2.77 -10.42 -4.88
C ILE A 113 -2.35 -9.98 -6.29
N GLY A 114 -2.70 -10.79 -7.28
CA GLY A 114 -2.53 -10.50 -8.70
C GLY A 114 -1.08 -10.20 -9.12
N CYS A 115 -0.94 -9.57 -10.29
CA CYS A 115 0.32 -9.11 -10.85
C CYS A 115 0.78 -7.77 -10.24
N MET A 116 -0.09 -7.04 -9.55
CA MET A 116 0.34 -5.89 -8.75
C MET A 116 1.33 -6.27 -7.64
N ASN A 117 1.26 -7.51 -7.13
CA ASN A 117 2.29 -8.05 -6.24
C ASN A 117 3.68 -8.12 -6.92
N ASN A 118 3.74 -8.45 -8.22
CA ASN A 118 4.99 -8.46 -8.98
C ASN A 118 5.52 -7.05 -9.20
N LEU A 119 4.63 -6.08 -9.47
CA LEU A 119 5.00 -4.68 -9.56
C LEU A 119 5.58 -4.15 -8.24
N TYR A 120 4.92 -4.46 -7.12
CA TYR A 120 5.41 -4.13 -5.78
C TYR A 120 6.80 -4.73 -5.52
N LYS A 121 6.97 -6.04 -5.79
CA LYS A 121 8.27 -6.71 -5.69
C LYS A 121 9.32 -6.12 -6.62
N SER A 122 8.93 -5.59 -7.77
CA SER A 122 9.84 -4.92 -8.69
C SER A 122 10.41 -3.65 -8.07
N VAL A 123 9.58 -2.86 -7.39
CA VAL A 123 10.04 -1.71 -6.60
C VAL A 123 10.98 -2.17 -5.49
N GLU A 124 10.61 -3.21 -4.74
CA GLU A 124 11.40 -3.75 -3.63
C GLU A 124 12.81 -4.20 -4.08
N ASN A 125 12.88 -4.91 -5.20
CA ASN A 125 14.12 -5.47 -5.75
C ASN A 125 14.97 -4.47 -6.55
N THR A 126 14.39 -3.37 -7.03
CA THR A 126 15.12 -2.37 -7.81
C THR A 126 16.05 -1.58 -6.88
N ASP A 127 17.32 -1.43 -7.27
CA ASP A 127 18.29 -0.64 -6.52
C ASP A 127 17.82 0.82 -6.38
N PHE A 128 17.99 1.42 -5.20
CA PHE A 128 17.56 2.79 -4.94
C PHE A 128 18.25 3.81 -5.88
N MET A 129 19.40 3.45 -6.46
CA MET A 129 20.13 4.26 -7.44
C MET A 129 19.34 4.54 -8.73
N TYR A 130 18.29 3.76 -9.03
CA TYR A 130 17.38 4.03 -10.15
C TYR A 130 16.29 5.05 -9.80
N PHE A 131 16.08 5.36 -8.53
CA PHE A 131 15.08 6.30 -8.05
C PHE A 131 15.66 7.69 -7.81
N ARG A 132 14.84 8.74 -7.96
CA ARG A 132 15.28 10.14 -7.75
C ARG A 132 15.83 10.39 -6.36
N THR A 133 15.22 9.75 -5.37
CA THR A 133 15.61 9.76 -3.98
C THR A 133 15.26 8.40 -3.37
N GLU A 134 15.89 8.04 -2.26
CA GLU A 134 15.50 6.86 -1.47
C GLU A 134 14.03 6.94 -1.05
N ALA A 135 13.55 8.15 -0.71
CA ALA A 135 12.15 8.42 -0.36
C ALA A 135 11.15 8.07 -1.47
N CYS A 136 11.53 8.14 -2.76
CA CYS A 136 10.66 7.70 -3.86
C CYS A 136 10.35 6.20 -3.77
N LYS A 137 11.35 5.39 -3.39
CA LYS A 137 11.18 3.94 -3.24
C LYS A 137 10.29 3.65 -2.04
N ASP A 138 10.55 4.29 -0.90
CA ASP A 138 9.75 4.15 0.32
C ASP A 138 8.28 4.55 0.07
N MET A 139 8.02 5.62 -0.66
CA MET A 139 6.67 6.09 -1.02
C MET A 139 5.89 5.09 -1.86
N LEU A 140 6.56 4.28 -2.68
CA LEU A 140 5.91 3.27 -3.51
C LEU A 140 5.66 1.96 -2.74
N LEU A 141 6.57 1.61 -1.82
CA LEU A 141 6.44 0.42 -0.97
C LEU A 141 5.47 0.62 0.19
N LEU A 142 5.39 1.83 0.73
CA LEU A 142 4.50 2.22 1.82
C LEU A 142 3.84 3.58 1.52
N PRO A 143 2.96 3.66 0.52
CA PRO A 143 2.28 4.91 0.21
C PRO A 143 1.43 5.38 1.38
N HIS A 144 1.51 6.68 1.69
CA HIS A 144 0.67 7.26 2.73
C HIS A 144 -0.80 7.30 2.30
N ASN A 145 -1.69 6.97 3.23
CA ASN A 145 -3.12 7.19 3.07
C ASN A 145 -3.45 8.67 3.35
N ALA A 146 -4.05 9.38 2.39
CA ALA A 146 -4.47 10.77 2.57
C ALA A 146 -5.52 10.93 3.69
N ALA A 147 -6.29 9.87 3.98
CA ALA A 147 -7.25 9.79 5.07
C ALA A 147 -6.67 9.19 6.37
N ALA A 148 -5.34 9.05 6.50
CA ALA A 148 -4.70 8.44 7.66
C ALA A 148 -5.07 9.12 8.99
N ALA A 149 -5.27 10.45 8.99
CA ALA A 149 -5.68 11.20 10.18
C ALA A 149 -7.05 10.73 10.73
N TYR A 150 -7.97 10.33 9.85
CA TYR A 150 -9.25 9.72 10.23
C TYR A 150 -9.03 8.29 10.72
N CYS A 151 -8.28 7.49 9.94
CA CYS A 151 -8.05 6.07 10.21
C CYS A 151 -7.30 5.81 11.53
N LYS A 152 -6.52 6.78 12.04
CA LYS A 152 -5.87 6.72 13.36
C LYS A 152 -6.85 6.46 14.52
N SER A 153 -8.11 6.85 14.35
CA SER A 153 -9.17 6.67 15.34
C SER A 153 -9.98 5.39 15.16
N LEU A 154 -9.61 4.52 14.20
CA LEU A 154 -10.24 3.21 14.06
C LEU A 154 -9.98 2.37 15.31
N LYS A 155 -10.99 1.59 15.69
CA LYS A 155 -10.92 0.72 16.86
C LYS A 155 -9.89 -0.39 16.69
N LEU A 156 -9.73 -0.91 15.47
CA LEU A 156 -8.63 -1.81 15.12
C LEU A 156 -7.71 -1.08 14.15
N LYS A 157 -6.44 -0.95 14.52
CA LYS A 157 -5.41 -0.36 13.66
C LYS A 157 -4.85 -1.43 12.76
N ILE A 158 -5.13 -1.31 11.47
CA ILE A 158 -4.80 -2.30 10.45
C ILE A 158 -3.47 -1.96 9.79
N ASP A 159 -3.14 -0.67 9.75
CA ASP A 159 -1.88 -0.14 9.27
C ASP A 159 -0.99 0.30 10.44
N ASP A 160 0.27 -0.12 10.42
CA ASP A 160 1.28 0.27 11.42
C ASP A 160 1.93 1.61 11.04
N PHE A 161 1.14 2.54 10.48
CA PHE A 161 1.62 3.89 10.23
C PHE A 161 1.83 4.56 11.58
N ASP A 162 3.03 4.35 12.10
CA ASP A 162 3.69 5.20 13.05
C ASP A 162 3.24 6.64 12.83
N ALA A 163 2.40 7.10 13.76
CA ALA A 163 1.54 8.27 13.63
C ALA A 163 2.21 9.42 12.87
N LEU A 164 1.78 9.73 11.64
CA LEU A 164 2.19 10.89 10.82
C LEU A 164 3.55 11.45 11.27
N ARG A 165 4.61 10.64 11.17
CA ARG A 165 5.94 11.06 11.62
C ARG A 165 6.47 12.07 10.63
N PHE A 166 6.84 13.24 11.14
CA PHE A 166 7.57 14.22 10.36
C PHE A 166 9.03 14.12 10.72
N PHE A 167 9.89 14.23 9.71
CA PHE A 167 11.31 14.28 9.86
C PHE A 167 11.79 15.71 9.58
N CYS A 168 12.66 16.21 10.45
CA CYS A 168 13.37 17.46 10.22
C CYS A 168 14.88 17.26 10.25
N CYS A 169 15.57 18.29 9.78
CA CYS A 169 17.02 18.36 9.78
C CYS A 169 17.60 18.12 11.17
N GLU A 170 18.69 17.35 11.25
CA GLU A 170 19.40 17.11 12.51
C GLU A 170 20.05 18.39 13.06
N SER A 171 20.34 19.39 12.21
CA SER A 171 20.98 20.64 12.62
C SER A 171 20.07 21.51 13.51
N PRO A 172 20.51 21.88 14.73
CA PRO A 172 19.82 22.84 15.59
C PRO A 172 19.63 24.22 14.93
N SER A 173 20.54 24.64 14.05
CA SER A 173 20.45 25.93 13.37
C SER A 173 19.34 25.93 12.30
N CYS A 174 19.17 24.81 11.59
CA CYS A 174 18.07 24.64 10.63
C CYS A 174 16.72 24.53 11.35
N THR A 175 16.65 23.74 12.42
CA THR A 175 15.43 23.56 13.20
C THR A 175 15.02 24.79 14.00
N SER A 176 15.95 25.69 14.33
CA SER A 176 15.68 26.97 15.00
C SER A 176 15.43 28.14 14.05
N SER A 177 15.65 27.95 12.74
CA SER A 177 15.39 28.97 11.73
C SER A 177 13.89 29.13 11.45
N GLY A 178 13.46 30.31 10.99
CA GLY A 178 12.06 30.59 10.63
C GLY A 178 11.55 29.87 9.37
N PHE A 179 12.40 29.10 8.68
CA PHE A 179 12.07 28.33 7.47
C PHE A 179 12.35 26.85 7.71
N LYS A 180 11.46 26.18 8.45
CA LYS A 180 11.61 24.76 8.77
C LYS A 180 11.08 23.92 7.61
N LEU A 181 11.99 23.19 6.96
CA LEU A 181 11.65 22.15 6.00
C LEU A 181 11.36 20.86 6.76
N TRP A 182 10.28 20.17 6.38
CA TRP A 182 9.85 18.90 6.97
C TRP A 182 9.60 17.89 5.87
N SER A 183 9.71 16.61 6.19
CA SER A 183 9.31 15.55 5.28
C SER A 183 8.55 14.45 6.01
N HIS A 184 7.70 13.73 5.28
CA HIS A 184 7.11 12.48 5.72
C HIS A 184 8.07 11.29 5.61
N TYR A 185 9.21 11.48 4.94
CA TYR A 185 10.20 10.45 4.69
C TYR A 185 11.54 10.79 5.34
N LYS A 186 12.18 9.76 5.91
CA LYS A 186 13.56 9.81 6.43
C LYS A 186 14.59 10.01 5.31
N ASN A 187 15.85 10.24 5.66
CA ASN A 187 16.99 10.27 4.74
C ASN A 187 16.92 11.33 3.61
N LEU A 188 15.96 12.24 3.64
CA LEU A 188 15.99 13.41 2.78
C LEU A 188 16.99 14.41 3.31
N TYR A 189 17.69 15.09 2.42
CA TYR A 189 18.73 16.03 2.82
C TYR A 189 18.15 17.44 2.94
N CYS A 190 18.52 18.15 4.02
CA CYS A 190 18.20 19.55 4.22
C CYS A 190 19.11 20.45 3.37
N ARG A 191 18.75 21.73 3.15
CA ARG A 191 19.60 22.69 2.41
C ARG A 191 21.00 22.86 3.02
N CYS A 192 21.17 22.60 4.31
CA CYS A 192 22.48 22.61 4.95
C CYS A 192 23.37 21.40 4.60
N GLY A 193 22.86 20.42 3.84
CA GLY A 193 23.58 19.20 3.47
C GLY A 193 23.49 18.06 4.50
N LEU A 194 22.86 18.29 5.66
CA LEU A 194 22.63 17.25 6.66
C LEU A 194 21.30 16.52 6.43
N PRO A 195 21.21 15.23 6.79
CA PRO A 195 20.00 14.45 6.63
C PRO A 195 18.88 14.90 7.59
N MET A 196 17.66 14.60 7.20
CA MET A 196 16.44 14.84 7.96
C MET A 196 15.97 13.54 8.58
N ASN A 197 16.54 13.19 9.74
CA ASN A 197 16.17 11.98 10.48
C ASN A 197 15.60 12.29 11.86
N ARG A 198 15.59 13.56 12.28
CA ARG A 198 15.03 13.93 13.58
C ARG A 198 13.51 13.84 13.51
N ILE A 199 12.97 12.84 14.20
CA ILE A 199 11.53 12.62 14.32
C ILE A 199 10.90 13.76 15.11
N VAL A 200 9.79 14.25 14.60
CA VAL A 200 8.89 15.15 15.30
C VAL A 200 7.49 14.56 15.24
N ASN A 201 6.96 14.34 16.42
CA ASN A 201 5.64 13.77 16.58
C ASN A 201 4.60 14.85 16.33
N LEU A 202 3.63 14.49 15.51
CA LEU A 202 2.45 15.30 15.27
C LEU A 202 1.46 15.06 16.42
N SER A 203 1.25 16.05 17.29
CA SER A 203 0.24 16.00 18.34
C SER A 203 -1.15 16.31 17.78
N CYS A 204 -1.48 15.89 16.56
CA CYS A 204 -2.83 16.09 16.04
C CYS A 204 -3.78 15.18 16.80
N LYS A 205 -4.71 15.80 17.55
CA LYS A 205 -5.98 15.15 17.83
C LYS A 205 -6.66 14.95 16.48
N ALA A 206 -7.10 13.73 16.19
CA ALA A 206 -7.94 13.48 15.02
C ALA A 206 -9.07 14.53 15.00
N PRO A 207 -9.49 15.03 13.81
CA PRO A 207 -10.55 16.03 13.70
C PRO A 207 -11.68 15.66 14.65
N SER A 208 -11.87 16.52 15.65
CA SER A 208 -12.45 16.24 16.97
C SER A 208 -13.53 15.16 17.00
N ASN A 209 -13.13 13.92 17.28
CA ASN A 209 -14.01 12.84 17.77
C ASN A 209 -14.01 12.74 19.30
N SER A 210 -13.35 13.69 19.99
CA SER A 210 -13.12 13.70 21.44
C SER A 210 -14.21 14.42 22.25
N GLY A 211 -15.40 14.59 21.69
CA GLY A 211 -16.56 14.90 22.53
C GLY A 211 -16.93 13.67 23.36
N SER A 212 -17.27 13.83 24.64
CA SER A 212 -17.82 12.74 25.45
C SER A 212 -19.18 12.23 24.94
N ASP A 213 -19.77 12.90 23.96
CA ASP A 213 -21.02 12.53 23.32
C ASP A 213 -20.84 11.24 22.49
N ALA A 214 -21.55 10.19 22.91
CA ALA A 214 -21.57 8.91 22.21
C ALA A 214 -22.03 9.04 20.74
N ARG A 215 -22.76 10.10 20.38
CA ARG A 215 -23.17 10.40 18.99
C ARG A 215 -22.01 10.80 18.09
N ASN A 216 -20.89 11.25 18.66
CA ASN A 216 -19.68 11.63 17.93
C ASN A 216 -18.69 10.46 17.79
N ARG A 217 -19.03 9.25 18.29
CA ARG A 217 -18.27 8.02 18.05
C ARG A 217 -18.20 7.69 16.55
N GLY A 218 -17.27 6.82 16.18
CA GLY A 218 -16.98 6.42 14.81
C GLY A 218 -15.94 7.31 14.12
N VAL A 219 -15.59 6.97 12.89
CA VAL A 219 -14.58 7.62 12.05
C VAL A 219 -15.25 8.22 10.81
N PHE A 220 -15.99 7.40 10.07
CA PHE A 220 -16.69 7.80 8.86
C PHE A 220 -18.21 7.87 9.08
N VAL A 221 -18.76 6.90 9.82
CA VAL A 221 -20.18 6.86 10.16
C VAL A 221 -20.47 7.53 11.50
N LYS A 222 -21.73 7.95 11.70
CA LYS A 222 -22.17 8.54 12.97
C LYS A 222 -22.33 7.46 14.04
N GLY A 223 -21.89 7.75 15.25
CA GLY A 223 -22.02 6.87 16.41
C GLY A 223 -23.48 6.53 16.75
N LEU A 224 -23.67 5.42 17.46
CA LEU A 224 -24.98 4.85 17.83
C LEU A 224 -25.82 4.34 16.65
N THR A 225 -25.33 4.46 15.41
CA THR A 225 -25.99 3.86 14.24
C THR A 225 -25.75 2.35 14.25
N ARG A 226 -26.80 1.58 13.93
CA ARG A 226 -26.71 0.15 13.72
C ARG A 226 -26.80 -0.14 12.23
N PHE A 227 -25.99 -1.08 11.78
CA PHE A 227 -25.94 -1.53 10.40
C PHE A 227 -26.10 -3.04 10.32
N VAL A 228 -26.63 -3.48 9.20
CA VAL A 228 -26.61 -4.87 8.76
C VAL A 228 -25.62 -4.96 7.61
N VAL A 229 -24.61 -5.80 7.77
CA VAL A 229 -23.60 -6.06 6.73
C VAL A 229 -23.80 -7.47 6.23
N SER A 230 -24.18 -7.60 4.96
CA SER A 230 -24.37 -8.92 4.35
C SER A 230 -23.02 -9.59 4.01
N ASP A 231 -23.05 -10.89 3.70
CA ASP A 231 -21.85 -11.68 3.39
C ASP A 231 -20.98 -11.08 2.28
N ASN A 232 -21.59 -10.38 1.32
CA ASN A 232 -20.88 -9.72 0.21
C ASN A 232 -20.50 -8.25 0.51
N PHE A 233 -20.41 -7.88 1.79
CA PHE A 233 -20.08 -6.53 2.27
C PHE A 233 -21.03 -5.40 1.87
N GLN A 234 -22.25 -5.71 1.43
CA GLN A 234 -23.28 -4.67 1.34
C GLN A 234 -23.64 -4.19 2.76
N VAL A 235 -23.45 -2.90 3.03
CA VAL A 235 -23.73 -2.22 4.30
C VAL A 235 -25.05 -1.47 4.19
N ILE A 236 -26.02 -1.80 5.04
CA ILE A 236 -27.37 -1.21 5.03
C ILE A 236 -27.72 -0.76 6.45
N PRO A 237 -28.39 0.39 6.66
CA PRO A 237 -28.92 0.75 7.98
C PRO A 237 -29.81 -0.35 8.54
N ALA A 238 -29.63 -0.68 9.82
CA ALA A 238 -30.35 -1.79 10.44
C ALA A 238 -31.86 -1.53 10.48
N SER A 239 -32.62 -2.48 9.96
CA SER A 239 -34.07 -2.50 10.00
C SER A 239 -34.57 -3.92 9.73
N THR A 240 -35.77 -4.26 10.23
CA THR A 240 -36.39 -5.55 9.95
C THR A 240 -36.58 -5.79 8.45
N SER A 241 -36.90 -4.73 7.69
CA SER A 241 -37.03 -4.82 6.23
C SER A 241 -35.69 -5.13 5.54
N ALA A 242 -34.57 -4.57 6.01
CA ALA A 242 -33.23 -4.91 5.50
C ALA A 242 -32.90 -6.39 5.75
N ILE A 243 -33.16 -6.88 6.96
CA ILE A 243 -32.93 -8.29 7.33
C ILE A 243 -33.78 -9.23 6.46
N ILE A 244 -35.09 -8.97 6.34
CA ILE A 244 -36.00 -9.78 5.51
C ILE A 244 -35.53 -9.77 4.05
N SER A 245 -35.11 -8.61 3.52
CA SER A 245 -34.59 -8.49 2.15
C SER A 245 -33.38 -9.39 1.91
N ILE A 246 -32.41 -9.39 2.83
CA ILE A 246 -31.22 -10.23 2.74
C ILE A 246 -31.60 -11.72 2.81
N LEU A 247 -32.41 -12.12 3.80
CA LEU A 247 -32.83 -13.51 3.96
C LEU A 247 -33.62 -14.03 2.75
N THR A 248 -34.51 -13.20 2.20
CA THR A 248 -35.29 -13.53 0.99
C THR A 248 -34.38 -13.72 -0.23
N LYS A 249 -33.38 -12.84 -0.41
CA LYS A 249 -32.38 -12.99 -1.50
C LYS A 249 -31.54 -14.26 -1.36
N LEU A 250 -31.32 -14.74 -0.14
CA LEU A 250 -30.63 -16.00 0.14
C LEU A 250 -31.55 -17.22 0.06
N GLY A 251 -32.86 -17.05 -0.18
CA GLY A 251 -33.83 -18.14 -0.24
C GLY A 251 -34.18 -18.73 1.13
N VAL A 252 -33.91 -18.01 2.23
CA VAL A 252 -34.21 -18.45 3.59
C VAL A 252 -35.68 -18.13 3.90
N MET A 253 -36.51 -19.17 3.96
CA MET A 253 -37.97 -19.05 4.18
C MET A 253 -38.41 -19.43 5.61
N ASP A 254 -37.55 -20.12 6.37
CA ASP A 254 -37.86 -20.62 7.71
C ASP A 254 -36.80 -20.14 8.71
N THR A 255 -37.23 -19.40 9.73
CA THR A 255 -36.35 -18.85 10.78
C THR A 255 -35.69 -19.93 11.63
N ASN A 256 -36.22 -21.15 11.67
CA ASN A 256 -35.60 -22.26 12.38
C ASN A 256 -34.29 -22.73 11.73
N THR A 257 -34.02 -22.30 10.49
CA THR A 257 -32.82 -22.64 9.72
C THR A 257 -31.65 -21.71 10.00
N ILE A 258 -31.88 -20.55 10.61
CA ILE A 258 -30.84 -19.61 10.99
C ILE A 258 -30.47 -19.75 12.47
N GLU A 259 -29.29 -19.28 12.83
CA GLU A 259 -28.83 -19.17 14.22
C GLU A 259 -27.94 -17.94 14.42
N GLU A 260 -27.94 -17.41 15.64
CA GLU A 260 -27.03 -16.32 16.04
C GLU A 260 -25.72 -16.91 16.54
N ARG A 261 -24.60 -16.41 16.04
CA ARG A 261 -23.25 -16.69 16.53
C ARG A 261 -22.51 -15.40 16.80
N THR A 262 -21.62 -15.41 17.78
CA THR A 262 -20.76 -14.25 18.10
C THR A 262 -19.31 -14.58 17.76
N PHE A 263 -18.62 -13.64 17.13
CA PHE A 263 -17.22 -13.75 16.72
C PHE A 263 -16.42 -12.56 17.22
N ASP A 264 -15.22 -12.81 17.72
CA ASP A 264 -14.27 -11.75 18.04
C ASP A 264 -13.31 -11.56 16.87
N ILE A 265 -13.24 -10.33 16.37
CA ILE A 265 -12.46 -9.93 15.20
C ILE A 265 -11.27 -9.11 15.67
N GLY A 266 -10.06 -9.60 15.41
CA GLY A 266 -8.82 -8.85 15.59
C GLY A 266 -8.24 -8.37 14.26
N VAL A 267 -7.05 -7.76 14.31
CA VAL A 267 -6.33 -7.25 13.13
C VAL A 267 -6.11 -8.34 12.08
N THR A 268 -5.80 -9.57 12.52
CA THR A 268 -5.58 -10.70 11.60
C THR A 268 -6.84 -11.03 10.80
N GLU A 269 -8.00 -11.11 11.44
CA GLU A 269 -9.28 -11.35 10.77
C GLU A 269 -9.65 -10.20 9.84
N VAL A 270 -9.40 -8.95 10.24
CA VAL A 270 -9.62 -7.78 9.37
C VAL A 270 -8.75 -7.82 8.11
N LEU A 271 -7.48 -8.20 8.21
CA LEU A 271 -6.61 -8.35 7.04
C LEU A 271 -7.05 -9.51 6.13
N LYS A 272 -7.57 -10.61 6.71
CA LYS A 272 -8.19 -11.68 5.92
C LYS A 272 -9.45 -11.18 5.20
N LEU A 273 -10.30 -10.40 5.89
CA LEU A 273 -11.48 -9.76 5.30
C LEU A 273 -11.11 -8.80 4.16
N LEU A 274 -10.04 -8.02 4.31
CA LEU A 274 -9.50 -7.15 3.26
C LEU A 274 -9.10 -7.97 2.04
N LYS A 275 -8.33 -9.05 2.21
CA LYS A 275 -7.97 -9.94 1.08
C LYS A 275 -9.21 -10.55 0.43
N CYS A 276 -10.12 -11.15 1.21
CA CYS A 276 -11.35 -11.74 0.70
C CYS A 276 -12.24 -10.71 -0.01
N SER A 277 -12.22 -9.43 0.39
CA SER A 277 -13.00 -8.39 -0.28
C SER A 277 -12.60 -8.16 -1.74
N LEU A 278 -11.35 -8.49 -2.09
CA LEU A 278 -10.80 -8.31 -3.42
C LEU A 278 -11.05 -9.53 -4.33
N VAL A 279 -11.13 -10.74 -3.74
CA VAL A 279 -11.14 -12.00 -4.51
C VAL A 279 -12.37 -12.90 -4.29
N SER A 280 -13.15 -12.67 -3.24
CA SER A 280 -14.30 -13.51 -2.85
C SER A 280 -15.63 -12.73 -2.84
N LYS A 281 -16.71 -13.46 -3.13
CA LYS A 281 -18.10 -12.97 -3.03
C LYS A 281 -18.72 -13.21 -1.66
N THR A 282 -18.06 -13.97 -0.78
CA THR A 282 -18.55 -14.38 0.55
C THR A 282 -17.48 -14.24 1.64
N PRO A 283 -16.86 -13.06 1.79
CA PRO A 283 -15.79 -12.84 2.77
C PRO A 283 -16.17 -13.14 4.23
N LEU A 284 -17.39 -12.86 4.67
CA LEU A 284 -17.77 -13.12 6.07
C LEU A 284 -17.86 -14.62 6.34
N THR A 285 -18.47 -15.38 5.43
CA THR A 285 -18.51 -16.85 5.52
C THR A 285 -17.11 -17.44 5.57
N GLU A 286 -16.23 -17.03 4.66
CA GLU A 286 -14.86 -17.58 4.58
C GLU A 286 -14.03 -17.26 5.83
N VAL A 287 -14.08 -16.02 6.33
CA VAL A 287 -13.25 -15.63 7.47
C VAL A 287 -13.85 -16.11 8.80
N LEU A 288 -15.17 -16.04 8.98
CA LEU A 288 -15.82 -16.35 10.27
C LEU A 288 -16.10 -17.85 10.44
N LEU A 289 -16.49 -18.55 9.38
CA LEU A 289 -16.93 -19.95 9.47
C LEU A 289 -15.88 -20.95 8.97
N ALA A 290 -15.17 -20.65 7.88
CA ALA A 290 -14.37 -21.67 7.19
C ALA A 290 -13.02 -22.00 7.86
N ARG A 291 -12.47 -21.14 8.74
CA ARG A 291 -11.23 -21.35 9.55
C ARG A 291 -10.03 -22.03 8.85
N GLU A 292 -9.96 -22.08 7.52
CA GLU A 292 -8.85 -22.58 6.71
C GLU A 292 -8.27 -21.48 5.78
N GLU A 293 -7.09 -21.77 5.21
CA GLU A 293 -6.19 -20.81 4.54
C GLU A 293 -6.91 -19.85 3.58
N VAL A 294 -6.58 -18.56 3.73
CA VAL A 294 -7.17 -17.45 2.97
C VAL A 294 -7.19 -17.77 1.48
N PRO A 295 -8.33 -17.60 0.76
CA PRO A 295 -8.47 -18.02 -0.61
C PRO A 295 -7.23 -17.67 -1.42
N GLU A 296 -6.54 -18.69 -1.94
CA GLU A 296 -5.57 -18.48 -2.99
C GLU A 296 -6.33 -17.99 -4.22
N LEU A 297 -5.73 -17.09 -4.98
CA LEU A 297 -6.19 -16.83 -6.33
C LEU A 297 -6.10 -18.16 -7.08
N ARG A 298 -7.24 -18.85 -7.22
CA ARG A 298 -7.29 -20.06 -8.05
C ARG A 298 -6.88 -19.62 -9.45
N ASN A 299 -5.84 -20.26 -9.99
CA ASN A 299 -5.38 -20.17 -11.37
C ASN A 299 -6.45 -20.60 -12.41
N GLU A 300 -7.70 -20.81 -11.99
CA GLU A 300 -8.82 -21.29 -12.79
C GLU A 300 -9.29 -20.26 -13.83
N ASP A 301 -8.99 -18.98 -13.65
CA ASP A 301 -9.03 -18.02 -14.77
C ASP A 301 -7.67 -18.04 -15.47
N SER A 302 -7.34 -19.16 -16.10
CA SER A 302 -6.63 -19.08 -17.36
C SER A 302 -7.52 -18.30 -18.31
N LEU A 303 -7.48 -16.97 -18.24
CA LEU A 303 -7.59 -16.20 -19.45
C LEU A 303 -6.47 -16.74 -20.33
N GLN A 304 -6.84 -17.67 -21.21
CA GLN A 304 -6.11 -17.95 -22.44
C GLN A 304 -5.55 -16.61 -22.85
N ARG A 305 -4.21 -16.47 -22.93
CA ARG A 305 -3.57 -15.27 -23.50
C ARG A 305 -4.43 -14.85 -24.68
N ILE A 306 -5.25 -13.82 -24.50
CA ILE A 306 -6.28 -13.54 -25.50
C ILE A 306 -5.48 -13.06 -26.69
N SER A 307 -5.51 -13.85 -27.77
CA SER A 307 -4.81 -13.53 -29.01
C SER A 307 -5.26 -12.14 -29.44
N LEU A 308 -4.29 -11.26 -29.64
CA LEU A 308 -4.51 -9.92 -30.19
C LEU A 308 -5.33 -10.02 -31.48
N THR A 309 -6.61 -9.61 -31.45
CA THR A 309 -7.31 -9.16 -32.64
C THR A 309 -7.05 -7.66 -32.79
N HIS A 310 -6.10 -7.39 -33.66
CA HIS A 310 -5.80 -6.17 -34.41
C HIS A 310 -6.86 -5.04 -34.32
N GLU A 311 -6.76 -4.18 -33.30
CA GLU A 311 -7.23 -2.79 -33.35
C GLU A 311 -6.17 -1.90 -32.68
N ILE A 312 -4.94 -1.93 -33.21
CA ILE A 312 -4.05 -0.76 -33.07
C ILE A 312 -4.64 0.27 -34.03
N LEU A 313 -5.44 1.19 -33.51
CA LEU A 313 -6.00 2.29 -34.29
C LEU A 313 -4.83 3.07 -34.93
N GLU A 314 -4.86 3.15 -36.25
CA GLU A 314 -4.11 4.13 -37.05
C GLU A 314 -4.60 5.55 -36.74
N HIS A 315 -4.30 6.06 -35.55
CA HIS A 315 -4.43 7.48 -35.25
C HIS A 315 -3.06 8.06 -34.92
N HIS A 316 -2.28 8.30 -35.98
CA HIS A 316 -1.19 9.25 -35.94
C HIS A 316 -1.76 10.67 -35.85
N SER A 317 -2.05 11.11 -34.64
CA SER A 317 -2.11 12.53 -34.30
C SER A 317 -0.99 12.76 -33.29
N GLU A 318 -0.14 13.76 -33.53
CA GLU A 318 0.84 14.22 -32.55
C GLU A 318 0.10 14.63 -31.26
N ARG A 319 0.04 13.73 -30.30
CA ARG A 319 -0.56 13.94 -28.99
C ARG A 319 0.57 14.23 -28.00
N ASN A 320 0.60 15.44 -27.48
CA ASN A 320 1.59 15.86 -26.47
C ASN A 320 1.49 14.97 -25.22
N GLY A 321 2.58 14.25 -24.88
CA GLY A 321 2.72 13.51 -23.62
C GLY A 321 2.68 11.98 -23.70
N GLU A 322 2.72 11.39 -24.89
CA GLU A 322 2.80 9.93 -25.08
C GLU A 322 4.22 9.40 -24.79
N THR A 323 4.30 8.21 -24.18
CA THR A 323 5.57 7.51 -23.96
C THR A 323 5.74 6.41 -24.98
N SER A 324 6.88 6.39 -25.67
CA SER A 324 7.23 5.32 -26.60
C SER A 324 7.64 4.05 -25.86
N VAL A 325 7.01 2.93 -26.20
CA VAL A 325 7.28 1.61 -25.64
C VAL A 325 7.59 0.65 -26.77
N ARG A 326 8.69 -0.10 -26.66
CA ARG A 326 9.04 -1.13 -27.64
C ARG A 326 8.52 -2.47 -27.16
N LEU A 327 7.64 -3.09 -27.93
CA LEU A 327 7.10 -4.41 -27.65
C LEU A 327 7.89 -5.47 -28.40
N VAL A 328 8.27 -6.53 -27.69
CA VAL A 328 8.83 -7.75 -28.28
C VAL A 328 7.71 -8.78 -28.33
N VAL A 329 7.28 -9.15 -29.54
CA VAL A 329 6.06 -9.91 -29.77
C VAL A 329 6.35 -11.24 -30.46
N CYS A 330 5.69 -12.30 -30.02
CA CYS A 330 5.72 -13.62 -30.64
C CYS A 330 4.64 -13.72 -31.74
N LYS A 331 5.07 -13.91 -32.99
CA LYS A 331 4.20 -13.94 -34.18
C LYS A 331 3.21 -15.09 -34.11
N SER A 332 3.71 -16.31 -33.87
CA SER A 332 2.87 -17.52 -33.87
C SER A 332 1.79 -17.50 -32.78
N LYS A 333 2.14 -17.00 -31.59
CA LYS A 333 1.23 -16.95 -30.44
C LYS A 333 0.41 -15.65 -30.38
N LYS A 334 0.77 -14.62 -31.15
CA LYS A 334 0.17 -13.27 -31.12
C LYS A 334 0.12 -12.67 -29.71
N VAL A 335 1.25 -12.73 -29.01
CA VAL A 335 1.37 -12.30 -27.60
C VAL A 335 2.63 -11.45 -27.42
N VAL A 336 2.50 -10.40 -26.62
CA VAL A 336 3.64 -9.60 -26.15
C VAL A 336 4.44 -10.46 -25.19
N CYS A 337 5.73 -10.66 -25.48
CA CYS A 337 6.65 -11.39 -24.61
C CYS A 337 7.11 -10.52 -23.45
N TYR A 338 7.49 -9.29 -23.77
CA TYR A 338 7.85 -8.23 -22.84
C TYR A 338 7.88 -6.89 -23.60
N ALA A 339 7.92 -5.81 -22.83
CA ALA A 339 8.11 -4.46 -23.31
C ALA A 339 9.45 -3.89 -22.82
N GLU A 340 10.12 -3.11 -23.65
CA GLU A 340 11.22 -2.24 -23.26
C GLU A 340 10.68 -0.81 -23.19
N ALA A 341 10.82 -0.18 -22.02
CA ALA A 341 10.17 1.08 -21.74
C ALA A 341 11.11 2.05 -21.02
N SER A 342 10.91 3.34 -21.27
CA SER A 342 11.60 4.40 -20.53
C SER A 342 11.05 4.54 -19.13
N LYS A 343 11.75 5.33 -18.31
CA LYS A 343 11.27 5.68 -16.96
C LYS A 343 9.86 6.29 -16.94
N ASP A 344 9.37 6.93 -18.00
CA ASP A 344 8.06 7.60 -17.99
C ASP A 344 6.91 6.59 -17.95
N PHE A 345 7.03 5.49 -18.68
CA PHE A 345 6.07 4.40 -18.66
C PHE A 345 6.18 3.60 -17.35
N VAL A 346 7.39 3.42 -16.82
CA VAL A 346 7.54 2.74 -15.53
C VAL A 346 7.05 3.62 -14.38
N ASP A 347 7.25 4.94 -14.42
CA ASP A 347 6.67 5.89 -13.47
C ASP A 347 5.14 5.82 -13.49
N LEU A 348 4.53 5.71 -14.67
CA LEU A 348 3.10 5.43 -14.84
C LEU A 348 2.72 4.13 -14.12
N LEU A 349 3.42 3.02 -14.39
CA LEU A 349 3.13 1.74 -13.74
C LEU A 349 3.27 1.83 -12.22
N PHE A 350 4.39 2.33 -11.70
CA PHE A 350 4.61 2.46 -10.27
C PHE A 350 3.61 3.39 -9.58
N SER A 351 3.14 4.46 -10.24
CA SER A 351 2.15 5.37 -9.68
C SER A 351 0.84 4.69 -9.28
N PHE A 352 0.51 3.55 -9.88
CA PHE A 352 -0.65 2.76 -9.51
C PHE A 352 -0.62 2.25 -8.06
N LEU A 353 0.57 2.02 -7.49
CA LEU A 353 0.71 1.60 -6.09
C LEU A 353 0.21 2.69 -5.14
N THR A 354 0.21 3.96 -5.54
CA THR A 354 -0.24 5.06 -4.68
C THR A 354 -1.75 5.31 -4.72
N ILE A 355 -2.48 4.67 -5.65
CA ILE A 355 -3.90 4.91 -5.86
C ILE A 355 -4.77 4.14 -4.84
N PRO A 356 -5.69 4.83 -4.13
CA PRO A 356 -6.61 4.19 -3.20
C PRO A 356 -7.72 3.38 -3.89
N LEU A 357 -8.19 2.30 -3.26
CA LEU A 357 -9.22 1.42 -3.82
C LEU A 357 -10.52 2.14 -4.20
N GLY A 358 -10.99 3.07 -3.37
CA GLY A 358 -12.23 3.82 -3.60
C GLY A 358 -12.15 4.67 -4.86
N TYR A 359 -10.98 5.22 -5.18
CA TYR A 359 -10.77 5.97 -6.42
C TYR A 359 -10.92 5.06 -7.64
N LEU A 360 -10.33 3.86 -7.57
CA LEU A 360 -10.44 2.87 -8.64
C LEU A 360 -11.88 2.41 -8.86
N MET A 361 -12.64 2.23 -7.78
CA MET A 361 -14.07 1.90 -7.85
C MET A 361 -14.88 3.00 -8.54
N ASN A 362 -14.56 4.26 -8.26
CA ASN A 362 -15.21 5.41 -8.88
C ASN A 362 -14.95 5.48 -10.39
N GLU A 363 -13.70 5.32 -10.81
CA GLU A 363 -13.31 5.31 -12.22
C GLU A 363 -13.91 4.13 -13.00
N MET A 364 -14.23 3.03 -12.32
CA MET A 364 -14.92 1.89 -12.92
C MET A 364 -16.45 2.03 -12.94
N HIS A 365 -17.00 3.17 -12.48
CA HIS A 365 -18.43 3.38 -12.30
C HIS A 365 -19.11 2.23 -11.52
N GLY A 366 -18.39 1.64 -10.54
CA GLY A 366 -18.89 0.50 -9.76
C GLY A 366 -18.97 -0.84 -10.53
N GLY A 367 -18.17 -1.02 -11.59
CA GLY A 367 -18.11 -2.24 -12.41
C GLY A 367 -17.85 -3.53 -11.64
N LEU A 368 -18.07 -4.67 -12.32
CA LEU A 368 -17.99 -6.03 -11.74
C LEU A 368 -16.55 -6.33 -11.26
N SER A 369 -16.32 -6.19 -9.95
CA SER A 369 -15.16 -6.77 -9.28
C SER A 369 -15.37 -8.28 -9.07
N LYS A 370 -14.29 -9.08 -9.12
CA LYS A 370 -14.36 -10.53 -8.81
C LYS A 370 -14.74 -10.77 -7.34
N GLY A 371 -14.26 -9.89 -6.47
CA GLY A 371 -14.61 -9.85 -5.05
C GLY A 371 -15.90 -9.08 -4.77
N CYS A 372 -15.95 -8.44 -3.61
CA CYS A 372 -17.13 -7.74 -3.10
C CYS A 372 -16.88 -6.26 -2.75
N ILE A 373 -15.68 -5.75 -3.03
CA ILE A 373 -15.32 -4.34 -2.78
C ILE A 373 -16.25 -3.36 -3.51
N SER A 374 -16.78 -3.74 -4.69
CA SER A 374 -17.76 -2.94 -5.43
C SER A 374 -19.06 -2.74 -4.65
N HIS A 375 -19.56 -3.77 -3.94
CA HIS A 375 -20.75 -3.63 -3.09
C HIS A 375 -20.50 -2.72 -1.90
N LEU A 376 -19.30 -2.74 -1.34
CA LEU A 376 -18.91 -1.83 -0.27
C LEU A 376 -18.92 -0.37 -0.77
N TYR A 377 -18.37 -0.12 -1.95
CA TYR A 377 -18.41 1.19 -2.60
C TYR A 377 -19.84 1.65 -2.90
N SER A 378 -20.68 0.78 -3.47
CA SER A 378 -22.10 1.05 -3.70
C SER A 378 -22.83 1.37 -2.40
N SER A 379 -22.49 0.70 -1.30
CA SER A 379 -23.10 0.98 0.01
C SER A 379 -22.82 2.41 0.47
N VAL A 380 -21.60 2.93 0.29
CA VAL A 380 -21.29 4.34 0.57
C VAL A 380 -22.10 5.28 -0.33
N THR A 381 -22.26 4.91 -1.61
CA THR A 381 -23.04 5.68 -2.58
C THR A 381 -24.50 5.79 -2.17
N ASP A 382 -25.10 4.69 -1.73
CA ASP A 382 -26.52 4.58 -1.38
C ASP A 382 -26.85 5.18 -0.01
N LEU A 383 -25.89 5.22 0.92
CA LEU A 383 -26.11 5.77 2.26
C LEU A 383 -26.42 7.27 2.24
N ASP A 384 -27.48 7.65 2.96
CA ASP A 384 -27.81 9.05 3.25
C ASP A 384 -26.72 9.68 4.13
N ALA A 385 -25.93 10.57 3.51
CA ALA A 385 -24.79 11.21 4.16
C ALA A 385 -25.20 12.05 5.37
N LYS A 386 -26.37 12.70 5.35
CA LYS A 386 -26.83 13.52 6.47
C LYS A 386 -27.25 12.68 7.65
N LYS A 387 -27.78 11.47 7.41
CA LYS A 387 -28.27 10.58 8.46
C LYS A 387 -27.18 9.69 9.03
N TYR A 388 -26.35 9.10 8.19
CA TYR A 388 -25.49 7.98 8.59
C TYR A 388 -23.99 8.29 8.54
N LEU A 389 -23.55 9.23 7.70
CA LEU A 389 -22.14 9.64 7.60
C LEU A 389 -21.88 10.89 8.41
N LYS A 390 -20.64 11.11 8.84
CA LYS A 390 -20.30 12.30 9.62
C LYS A 390 -20.45 13.60 8.84
N SER A 391 -20.13 13.59 7.54
CA SER A 391 -20.31 14.73 6.64
C SER A 391 -20.38 14.29 5.18
N ASN A 392 -20.75 15.22 4.29
CA ASN A 392 -20.60 15.01 2.86
C ASN A 392 -19.14 14.90 2.44
N ASP A 393 -18.24 15.63 3.10
CA ASP A 393 -16.79 15.56 2.82
C ASP A 393 -16.24 14.15 3.09
N ILE A 394 -16.72 13.48 4.15
CA ILE A 394 -16.40 12.07 4.42
C ILE A 394 -16.91 11.16 3.30
N LYS A 395 -18.12 11.41 2.80
CA LYS A 395 -18.64 10.65 1.65
C LYS A 395 -17.75 10.84 0.41
N GLU A 396 -17.28 12.05 0.15
CA GLU A 396 -16.33 12.34 -0.92
C GLU A 396 -14.97 11.65 -0.68
N ILE A 397 -14.45 11.63 0.55
CA ILE A 397 -13.20 10.93 0.88
C ILE A 397 -13.31 9.42 0.62
N LEU A 398 -14.45 8.81 0.88
CA LEU A 398 -14.66 7.37 0.64
C LEU A 398 -14.91 7.05 -0.84
N LEU A 399 -15.67 7.88 -1.55
CA LEU A 399 -16.03 7.65 -2.95
C LEU A 399 -14.96 8.12 -3.95
N ASN A 400 -14.25 9.20 -3.63
CA ASN A 400 -13.21 9.75 -4.50
C ASN A 400 -11.95 10.12 -3.68
N PRO A 401 -11.35 9.14 -2.98
CA PRO A 401 -10.16 9.36 -2.18
C PRO A 401 -9.02 9.92 -3.04
N LYS A 402 -8.34 10.92 -2.49
CA LYS A 402 -7.18 11.55 -3.10
C LYS A 402 -5.91 10.80 -2.70
N ILE A 403 -4.87 10.87 -3.53
CA ILE A 403 -3.55 10.34 -3.17
C ILE A 403 -2.85 11.28 -2.18
N ALA A 404 -1.90 10.78 -1.40
CA ALA A 404 -1.20 11.61 -0.43
C ALA A 404 -0.40 12.75 -1.10
N PRO A 405 -0.24 13.91 -0.44
CA PRO A 405 0.52 15.03 -0.99
C PRO A 405 1.94 14.62 -1.38
N GLY A 406 2.41 15.07 -2.54
CA GLY A 406 3.72 14.73 -3.09
C GLY A 406 3.82 13.35 -3.75
N SER A 407 2.75 12.54 -3.72
CA SER A 407 2.72 11.20 -4.33
C SER A 407 2.31 11.17 -5.80
N GLY A 408 1.77 12.26 -6.31
CA GLY A 408 1.28 12.40 -7.67
C GLY A 408 2.36 12.81 -8.64
N TYR A 409 2.19 12.48 -9.92
CA TYR A 409 3.12 12.86 -10.98
C TYR A 409 2.41 13.56 -12.14
N LYS A 410 3.14 14.26 -13.02
CA LYS A 410 2.54 15.11 -14.06
C LYS A 410 1.59 14.35 -15.00
N ASN A 411 1.88 13.10 -15.31
CA ASN A 411 1.04 12.28 -16.20
C ASN A 411 0.24 11.24 -15.39
N GLN A 412 -0.07 11.52 -14.11
CA GLN A 412 -0.77 10.62 -13.20
C GLN A 412 -1.91 9.86 -13.91
N PRO A 413 -1.96 8.52 -13.81
CA PRO A 413 -3.00 7.73 -14.43
C PRO A 413 -4.35 8.16 -13.91
N LEU A 414 -5.37 8.07 -14.78
CA LEU A 414 -6.78 8.30 -14.43
C LEU A 414 -7.11 9.72 -13.94
N GLY A 415 -6.14 10.62 -13.85
CA GLY A 415 -6.35 11.98 -13.35
C GLY A 415 -6.58 12.07 -11.84
N VAL A 416 -6.14 11.07 -11.05
CA VAL A 416 -6.27 11.12 -9.59
C VAL A 416 -5.55 12.33 -9.03
N LYS A 417 -6.26 13.06 -8.17
CA LYS A 417 -5.75 14.30 -7.58
C LYS A 417 -5.02 14.00 -6.28
N GLU A 418 -3.94 14.73 -6.04
CA GLU A 418 -3.35 14.79 -4.71
C GLU A 418 -4.31 15.48 -3.75
N ALA A 419 -4.32 15.02 -2.50
CA ALA A 419 -4.90 15.77 -1.42
C ALA A 419 -4.17 17.11 -1.34
N ALA A 420 -4.93 18.19 -1.12
CA ALA A 420 -4.27 19.44 -0.78
C ALA A 420 -3.39 19.17 0.44
N VAL A 421 -2.15 19.68 0.43
CA VAL A 421 -1.43 19.87 1.69
C VAL A 421 -2.36 20.73 2.49
N ASP A 422 -3.02 20.14 3.48
CA ASP A 422 -4.07 20.82 4.20
C ASP A 422 -3.43 22.13 4.69
N ASN A 423 -4.06 23.28 4.42
CA ASN A 423 -3.54 24.59 4.85
C ASN A 423 -3.56 24.73 6.39
N GLN A 424 -3.63 23.60 7.10
CA GLN A 424 -3.24 23.41 8.48
C GLN A 424 -1.81 23.93 8.63
N GLN A 425 -1.73 25.21 9.00
CA GLN A 425 -0.51 25.79 9.52
C GLN A 425 -0.15 24.99 10.77
N TYR A 426 0.80 24.08 10.60
CA TYR A 426 1.41 23.39 11.72
C TYR A 426 2.32 24.37 12.45
N TYR A 427 2.39 24.23 13.77
CA TYR A 427 3.26 25.01 14.61
C TYR A 427 4.20 24.07 15.35
N TYR A 428 5.49 24.34 15.25
CA TYR A 428 6.47 23.63 16.06
C TYR A 428 6.61 24.34 17.41
N ASN A 429 6.33 23.61 18.49
CA ASN A 429 6.65 24.07 19.83
C ASN A 429 8.06 23.61 20.21
N SER A 430 8.96 24.59 20.38
CA SER A 430 10.35 24.31 20.74
C SER A 430 10.55 23.74 22.14
N SER A 431 9.60 23.94 23.07
CA SER A 431 9.71 23.40 24.43
C SER A 431 9.26 21.93 24.51
N SER A 432 8.20 21.54 23.81
CA SER A 432 7.71 20.14 23.79
C SER A 432 8.32 19.29 22.68
N GLN A 433 8.97 19.89 21.68
CA GLN A 433 9.44 19.22 20.47
C GLN A 433 8.31 18.54 19.66
N GLU A 434 7.09 19.07 19.74
CA GLU A 434 5.91 18.55 19.06
C GLU A 434 5.38 19.53 18.02
N LEU A 435 4.70 18.98 16.99
CA LEU A 435 3.90 19.74 16.03
C LEU A 435 2.44 19.82 16.51
N ALA A 436 1.85 21.01 16.53
CA ALA A 436 0.41 21.23 16.76
C ALA A 436 -0.27 21.89 15.54
N ILE A 437 -1.57 21.67 15.34
CA ILE A 437 -2.35 22.39 14.30
C ILE A 437 -2.85 23.73 14.86
N LYS A 438 -2.94 24.77 14.03
CA LYS A 438 -3.51 26.09 14.36
C LYS A 438 -4.83 26.05 15.15
N THR A 439 -5.72 25.11 14.85
CA THR A 439 -7.03 24.96 15.50
C THR A 439 -6.94 24.53 16.98
N GLU A 440 -5.78 24.04 17.43
CA GLU A 440 -5.53 23.58 18.80
C GLU A 440 -4.87 24.64 19.68
N ILE A 441 -4.37 25.74 19.10
CA ILE A 441 -3.85 26.87 19.87
C ILE A 441 -5.07 27.68 20.33
N GLU A 442 -5.65 27.35 21.49
CA GLU A 442 -6.46 28.34 22.19
C GLU A 442 -5.61 29.62 22.35
N PRO A 443 -6.18 30.83 22.18
CA PRO A 443 -5.46 32.09 22.44
C PRO A 443 -5.00 32.26 23.90
N LYS A 444 -5.13 31.23 24.77
CA LYS A 444 -4.86 31.28 26.20
C LYS A 444 -3.42 30.95 26.64
N MET A 445 -2.48 30.68 25.72
CA MET A 445 -1.04 30.60 26.07
C MET A 445 -0.24 31.87 25.73
N VAL A 446 -0.91 33.03 25.71
CA VAL A 446 -0.24 34.32 25.92
C VAL A 446 -0.61 34.84 27.31
N SER A 447 -0.38 34.04 28.35
CA SER A 447 -0.47 34.55 29.72
C SER A 447 0.82 35.34 30.02
N ALA A 448 0.67 36.63 30.28
CA ALA A 448 1.72 37.59 30.63
C ALA A 448 2.45 37.31 31.98
N PHE A 449 2.53 36.07 32.42
CA PHE A 449 3.19 35.66 33.66
C PHE A 449 3.91 34.31 33.50
N ALA A 450 4.98 34.30 32.71
CA ALA A 450 6.03 33.28 32.84
C ALA A 450 7.33 33.98 33.26
N PRO A 451 7.99 33.55 34.35
CA PRO A 451 9.24 34.16 34.79
C PRO A 451 10.35 33.97 33.75
N ALA A 452 11.31 34.87 33.75
CA ALA A 452 12.32 35.15 32.72
C ALA A 452 13.32 34.02 32.37
N PHE A 453 12.84 32.88 31.91
CA PHE A 453 13.63 31.89 31.16
C PHE A 453 12.95 31.64 29.81
N ALA A 454 13.53 32.23 28.76
CA ALA A 454 13.23 32.08 27.32
C ALA A 454 11.76 31.76 26.93
N PRO A 455 11.00 32.69 26.34
CA PRO A 455 9.63 32.38 25.89
C PRO A 455 9.66 31.24 24.87
N ALA A 456 8.84 30.21 25.09
CA ALA A 456 8.63 29.12 24.15
C ALA A 456 8.31 29.73 22.78
N ARG A 457 9.19 29.52 21.80
CA ARG A 457 9.01 30.07 20.45
C ARG A 457 8.20 29.07 19.65
N THR A 458 6.99 29.48 19.30
CA THR A 458 6.08 28.77 18.40
C THR A 458 6.28 29.32 16.99
N PHE A 459 6.59 28.46 16.02
CA PHE A 459 6.90 28.89 14.66
C PHE A 459 5.94 28.25 13.66
N PRO A 460 5.36 29.03 12.72
CA PRO A 460 4.57 28.46 11.64
C PRO A 460 5.46 27.61 10.74
N ILE A 461 4.96 26.44 10.37
CA ILE A 461 5.61 25.53 9.46
C ILE A 461 5.12 25.85 8.07
N SER A 462 6.07 26.17 7.18
CA SER A 462 5.74 26.73 5.88
C SER A 462 5.89 25.75 4.72
N ILE A 463 6.65 24.64 4.83
CA ILE A 463 6.96 23.81 3.66
C ILE A 463 7.21 22.33 4.04
N THR A 464 6.33 21.44 3.59
CA THR A 464 6.64 20.01 3.41
C THR A 464 7.48 19.88 2.13
N MET A 465 8.63 19.21 2.21
CA MET A 465 9.49 18.97 1.07
C MET A 465 8.86 17.93 0.14
N ASP A 466 8.93 18.19 -1.17
CA ASP A 466 8.64 17.17 -2.17
C ASP A 466 9.71 16.07 -2.07
N PRO A 467 9.34 14.82 -1.73
CA PRO A 467 10.30 13.73 -1.59
C PRO A 467 11.03 13.41 -2.89
N LYS A 468 10.45 13.72 -4.05
CA LYS A 468 11.05 13.48 -5.37
C LYS A 468 12.02 14.58 -5.78
N SER A 469 11.94 15.74 -5.11
CA SER A 469 12.68 16.94 -5.48
C SER A 469 12.93 17.87 -4.27
N PRO A 470 13.78 17.44 -3.33
CA PRO A 470 14.01 18.19 -2.09
C PRO A 470 14.58 19.62 -2.30
N TYR A 471 15.24 19.89 -3.44
CA TYR A 471 16.00 21.13 -3.63
C TYR A 471 15.57 22.02 -4.80
N LYS A 472 14.69 21.54 -5.69
CA LYS A 472 14.32 22.28 -6.89
C LYS A 472 12.90 22.81 -6.76
N LYS A 473 12.79 24.14 -6.78
CA LYS A 473 11.53 24.90 -6.72
C LYS A 473 10.64 24.72 -7.97
N ASN A 474 11.16 24.09 -9.04
CA ASN A 474 10.54 24.08 -10.38
C ASN A 474 10.44 22.67 -11.02
N THR A 475 10.61 21.58 -10.28
CA THR A 475 10.42 20.19 -10.78
C THR A 475 9.17 19.55 -10.19
N SER A 476 8.16 20.39 -9.89
CA SER A 476 6.80 19.92 -9.66
C SER A 476 6.35 19.08 -10.87
N GLY A 477 6.00 17.82 -10.62
CA GLY A 477 5.46 16.90 -11.62
C GLY A 477 6.41 15.81 -12.14
N GLY A 478 7.67 15.72 -11.68
CA GLY A 478 8.52 14.56 -11.99
C GLY A 478 7.96 13.25 -11.40
N GLY A 479 8.18 12.14 -12.10
CA GLY A 479 7.91 10.79 -11.58
C GLY A 479 8.95 10.32 -10.55
N PHE A 480 9.01 9.03 -10.27
CA PHE A 480 9.80 8.43 -9.18
C PHE A 480 11.23 8.11 -9.59
N LEU A 481 11.43 7.78 -10.87
CA LEU A 481 12.68 7.25 -11.42
C LEU A 481 13.62 8.34 -12.00
N LEU A 482 14.91 8.02 -12.04
CA LEU A 482 15.97 8.85 -12.62
C LEU A 482 16.16 8.58 -14.12
N ASP A 483 16.42 9.66 -14.87
CA ASP A 483 16.89 9.58 -16.25
C ASP A 483 18.37 9.18 -16.31
N PRO A 484 18.83 8.50 -17.38
CA PRO A 484 18.09 8.01 -18.54
C PRO A 484 17.76 6.49 -18.46
N ALA A 485 17.25 6.00 -17.33
CA ALA A 485 17.04 4.57 -17.12
C ALA A 485 15.97 3.98 -18.07
N MET A 486 16.28 2.77 -18.59
CA MET A 486 15.39 1.94 -19.40
C MET A 486 15.11 0.63 -18.67
N PHE A 487 13.93 0.07 -18.89
CA PHE A 487 13.44 -1.09 -18.16
C PHE A 487 12.82 -2.12 -19.09
N THR A 488 12.85 -3.38 -18.65
CA THR A 488 12.07 -4.48 -19.22
C THR A 488 10.83 -4.70 -18.35
N VAL A 489 9.66 -4.77 -18.98
CA VAL A 489 8.35 -5.01 -18.35
C VAL A 489 7.73 -6.27 -18.93
N SER A 490 7.42 -7.26 -18.10
CA SER A 490 6.71 -8.47 -18.52
C SER A 490 5.18 -8.33 -18.46
N ASP A 491 4.48 -9.29 -19.04
CA ASP A 491 3.01 -9.41 -19.03
C ASP A 491 2.41 -9.63 -17.63
N ASP A 492 3.19 -10.14 -16.69
CA ASP A 492 2.86 -10.24 -15.26
C ASP A 492 3.37 -9.06 -14.43
N LEU A 493 3.66 -7.91 -15.04
CA LEU A 493 4.14 -6.66 -14.41
C LEU A 493 5.44 -6.75 -13.62
N VAL A 494 6.32 -7.71 -13.94
CA VAL A 494 7.69 -7.66 -13.42
C VAL A 494 8.46 -6.58 -14.19
N VAL A 495 8.98 -5.61 -13.45
CA VAL A 495 9.80 -4.52 -13.96
C VAL A 495 11.23 -4.73 -13.50
N THR A 496 12.17 -4.72 -14.44
CA THR A 496 13.61 -4.81 -14.14
C THR A 496 14.40 -3.80 -14.97
N PRO A 497 15.53 -3.28 -14.47
CA PRO A 497 16.44 -2.51 -15.31
C PRO A 497 16.80 -3.28 -16.57
N ILE A 498 16.86 -2.58 -17.71
CA ILE A 498 17.08 -3.24 -19.00
C ILE A 498 18.40 -4.01 -18.99
N SER A 499 18.34 -5.25 -19.44
CA SER A 499 19.50 -6.11 -19.63
C SER A 499 19.23 -7.01 -20.82
N PRO A 500 20.10 -7.01 -21.85
CA PRO A 500 19.95 -7.90 -22.99
C PRO A 500 19.86 -9.37 -22.58
N PHE A 501 20.54 -9.76 -21.49
CA PHE A 501 20.48 -11.11 -20.95
C PHE A 501 19.13 -11.45 -20.31
N SER A 502 18.47 -10.48 -19.67
CA SER A 502 17.12 -10.65 -19.11
C SER A 502 16.08 -10.89 -20.21
N GLY A 503 16.17 -10.13 -21.32
CA GLY A 503 15.31 -10.33 -22.49
C GLY A 503 15.47 -11.73 -23.09
N LEU A 504 16.72 -12.19 -23.28
CA LEU A 504 16.99 -13.56 -23.76
C LEU A 504 16.45 -14.63 -22.80
N SER A 505 16.60 -14.43 -21.49
CA SER A 505 16.10 -15.36 -20.47
C SER A 505 14.57 -15.49 -20.49
N LEU A 506 13.84 -14.39 -20.76
CA LEU A 506 12.38 -14.42 -20.92
C LEU A 506 11.97 -15.20 -22.18
N LEU A 507 12.68 -15.02 -23.29
CA LEU A 507 12.42 -15.76 -24.53
C LEU A 507 12.68 -17.26 -24.37
N GLU A 508 13.75 -17.64 -23.65
CA GLU A 508 14.06 -19.02 -23.29
C GLU A 508 12.97 -19.62 -22.38
N LYS A 509 12.57 -18.89 -21.33
CA LYS A 509 11.47 -19.29 -20.42
C LYS A 509 10.19 -19.62 -21.18
N PHE A 510 9.86 -18.83 -22.20
CA PHE A 510 8.66 -19.03 -23.02
C PHE A 510 8.84 -20.00 -24.21
N LYS A 511 10.05 -20.55 -24.39
CA LYS A 511 10.42 -21.43 -25.50
C LYS A 511 10.08 -20.82 -26.86
N ILE A 512 10.41 -19.54 -27.06
CA ILE A 512 10.11 -18.79 -28.28
C ILE A 512 11.34 -18.78 -29.18
N SER A 513 11.15 -19.14 -30.46
CA SER A 513 12.21 -19.08 -31.47
C SER A 513 12.46 -17.65 -31.93
N PHE A 514 13.72 -17.26 -32.15
CA PHE A 514 14.07 -15.91 -32.63
C PHE A 514 13.41 -15.55 -33.96
N ASN A 515 13.21 -16.53 -34.85
CA ASN A 515 12.54 -16.31 -36.15
C ASN A 515 11.05 -15.94 -35.97
N ASP A 516 10.47 -16.32 -34.83
CA ASP A 516 9.08 -16.10 -34.47
C ASP A 516 8.88 -14.79 -33.69
N ILE A 517 9.90 -13.96 -33.56
CA ILE A 517 9.84 -12.67 -32.86
C ILE A 517 9.77 -11.53 -33.87
N TYR A 518 9.04 -10.48 -33.53
CA TYR A 518 9.20 -9.15 -34.11
C TYR A 518 9.16 -8.09 -33.02
N VAL A 519 9.75 -6.93 -33.33
CA VAL A 519 9.73 -5.76 -32.47
C VAL A 519 8.85 -4.71 -33.11
N CYS A 520 7.93 -4.13 -32.35
CA CYS A 520 7.16 -2.96 -32.78
C CYS A 520 7.22 -1.88 -31.71
N GLU A 521 7.10 -0.63 -32.14
CA GLU A 521 7.06 0.52 -31.25
C GLU A 521 5.61 1.01 -31.17
N VAL A 522 5.13 1.24 -29.95
CA VAL A 522 3.79 1.73 -29.66
C VAL A 522 3.89 2.98 -28.80
N GLN A 523 2.95 3.90 -29.01
CA GLN A 523 2.78 5.05 -28.12
C GLN A 523 1.74 4.71 -27.07
N VAL A 524 2.07 4.95 -25.80
CA VAL A 524 1.13 4.80 -24.68
C VAL A 524 0.81 6.17 -24.14
N GLY A 525 -0.45 6.58 -24.27
CA GLY A 525 -0.99 7.82 -23.75
C GLY A 525 -1.96 7.59 -22.59
N LYS A 526 -2.65 8.68 -22.24
CA LYS A 526 -3.63 8.68 -21.14
C LYS A 526 -4.84 7.81 -21.45
N GLU A 527 -5.28 7.72 -22.70
CA GLU A 527 -6.46 6.94 -23.09
C GLU A 527 -6.23 5.44 -22.94
N GLU A 528 -5.04 4.97 -23.31
CA GLU A 528 -4.60 3.58 -23.16
C GLU A 528 -4.46 3.21 -21.68
N ALA A 529 -3.84 4.10 -20.88
CA ALA A 529 -3.73 3.95 -19.43
C ALA A 529 -5.08 4.03 -18.69
N SER A 530 -6.08 4.70 -19.29
CA SER A 530 -7.41 4.89 -18.71
C SER A 530 -8.40 3.78 -19.03
N ARG A 531 -7.98 2.69 -19.68
CA ARG A 531 -8.77 1.46 -19.76
C ARG A 531 -8.78 0.77 -18.39
N THR A 532 -9.49 1.37 -17.45
CA THR A 532 -9.58 1.08 -16.00
C THR A 532 -9.97 -0.35 -15.66
N ASN A 533 -10.71 -1.04 -16.53
CA ASN A 533 -11.02 -2.46 -16.34
C ASN A 533 -9.77 -3.33 -16.18
N TYR A 534 -8.64 -2.98 -16.80
CA TYR A 534 -7.41 -3.76 -16.68
C TYR A 534 -6.70 -3.60 -15.32
N PHE A 535 -6.97 -2.51 -14.58
CA PHE A 535 -6.21 -2.18 -13.37
C PHE A 535 -6.74 -2.88 -12.11
N LEU A 536 -8.05 -2.92 -11.88
CA LEU A 536 -8.56 -3.82 -10.84
C LEU A 536 -8.44 -5.27 -11.24
N HIS A 537 -8.49 -5.57 -12.54
CA HIS A 537 -8.12 -6.88 -13.03
C HIS A 537 -6.67 -7.20 -12.68
N SER A 538 -5.71 -6.27 -12.76
CA SER A 538 -4.32 -6.53 -12.37
C SER A 538 -4.12 -6.73 -10.87
N LEU A 539 -4.95 -6.12 -10.03
CA LEU A 539 -4.97 -6.39 -8.59
C LEU A 539 -5.29 -7.85 -8.29
N ILE A 540 -6.07 -8.54 -9.13
CA ILE A 540 -6.57 -9.90 -8.86
C ILE A 540 -6.14 -10.95 -9.89
N SER A 541 -5.60 -10.53 -11.03
CA SER A 541 -5.17 -11.40 -12.14
C SER A 541 -3.67 -11.58 -12.10
N HIS A 542 -3.20 -12.78 -12.42
CA HIS A 542 -1.78 -13.06 -12.55
C HIS A 542 -1.12 -12.41 -13.78
N TYR A 543 -1.92 -11.95 -14.75
CA TYR A 543 -1.43 -11.36 -16.00
C TYR A 543 -2.23 -10.12 -16.38
N ILE A 544 -1.56 -9.16 -17.05
CA ILE A 544 -2.18 -8.03 -17.73
C ILE A 544 -2.09 -8.26 -19.24
N GLN A 545 -3.09 -7.74 -19.95
CA GLN A 545 -3.00 -7.56 -21.39
C GLN A 545 -2.17 -6.29 -21.68
N LEU A 546 -0.88 -6.47 -21.95
CA LEU A 546 0.04 -5.42 -22.40
C LEU A 546 -0.35 -4.87 -23.78
#